data_AF-A0A958EUB7-F1
#
_entry.id   AF-A0A958EUB7-F1
#
_cell.length_a   1.000
_cell.length_b   1.000
_cell.length_c   1.000
_cell.angle_alpha   90.00
_cell.angle_beta   90.00
_cell.angle_gamma   90.00
#
_symmetry.space_group_name_H-M   'P 1'
#
loop_
_entity.id
_entity.type
_entity.pdbx_description
1 polymer ?
#
loop_
_entity_poly.entity_id
_entity_poly.type
_entity_poly.pdbx_seq_one_letter_code
_entity_poly.pdbx_strand_id
1 'polypeptide(L)'
;MVRKFLASYSSNGKSDTLTLRLFDLLNKRQKALSNKDCAMELFGKDEMNRIRVLKSRLKHKLIDALVTDIVVSNIEMDEDSKTAIILKKKLIQCHLLYFSKKGNTKLISSYLNEIIAKAAEQELYSVLIEAYHLKKLYEGFRKGMDCYDELDQLHHKAINQYTAFTAIVNDYYKVLLKYRLSPGKKEITSFLHAATKRATKNVLISESNIGAYYLNILRYALCIEKHELEAAVAIMENQIVLLNNSKAAYRKDRLGASYDYLCQSNIKLGKYTDAAEYAAKGKTCFKKGELNYSVAEELEFRSYLYGGNISQAEKLIKNMRKTYKDKMDAHRLSTHKFFLANLYFIKKDFSRCKRLLSENDYEFKKNRTGWEFNLRVLYIMCLIEQQKNDEAYDKYYNLNRLITRYKDAGEQLNPRNNLILQLLKRWLSHGGNKSLAKMKQSGLLEKISQNKNRWDPLGSEIIDFHDWFKNQL
;
A
#
# COMPACT_ATOMS: atom_id res chain seq x y z
N MET A 1 -18.35 -21.76 14.97
CA MET A 1 -19.23 -20.60 15.20
C MET A 1 -20.41 -20.58 14.24
N VAL A 2 -20.19 -20.47 12.92
CA VAL A 2 -21.25 -20.50 11.88
C VAL A 2 -22.18 -21.72 12.01
N ARG A 3 -21.64 -22.91 12.30
CA ARG A 3 -22.47 -24.12 12.58
C ARG A 3 -23.46 -23.93 13.73
N LYS A 4 -23.07 -23.26 14.83
CA LYS A 4 -23.96 -22.98 15.98
C LYS A 4 -25.07 -22.00 15.58
N PHE A 5 -24.73 -20.94 14.83
CA PHE A 5 -25.72 -19.99 14.31
C PHE A 5 -26.69 -20.65 13.32
N LEU A 6 -26.20 -21.50 12.41
CA LEU A 6 -27.06 -22.21 11.45
C LEU A 6 -28.01 -23.21 12.14
N ALA A 7 -27.58 -23.79 13.27
CA ALA A 7 -28.39 -24.70 14.08
C ALA A 7 -29.49 -23.98 14.87
N SER A 8 -29.27 -22.75 15.34
CA SER A 8 -30.22 -21.99 16.15
C SER A 8 -31.47 -21.49 15.41
N TYR A 9 -31.50 -21.54 14.07
CA TYR A 9 -32.69 -21.23 13.26
C TYR A 9 -33.48 -22.48 12.82
N SER A 10 -33.22 -23.65 13.43
CA SER A 10 -34.09 -24.81 13.21
C SER A 10 -35.28 -24.70 14.16
N SER A 11 -36.49 -24.69 13.61
CA SER A 11 -37.74 -24.55 14.37
C SER A 11 -37.97 -25.63 15.44
N ASN A 12 -37.13 -26.68 15.46
CA ASN A 12 -37.27 -27.85 16.33
C ASN A 12 -35.99 -28.18 17.15
N GLY A 13 -34.99 -27.30 17.21
CA GLY A 13 -33.73 -27.57 17.96
C GLY A 13 -32.90 -28.73 17.41
N LYS A 14 -33.25 -29.30 16.26
CA LYS A 14 -32.51 -30.40 15.62
C LYS A 14 -31.19 -29.87 15.05
N SER A 15 -30.09 -30.54 15.41
CA SER A 15 -28.72 -30.24 14.99
C SER A 15 -28.41 -30.64 13.55
N ASP A 16 -29.23 -31.51 12.94
CA ASP A 16 -29.04 -32.01 11.58
C ASP A 16 -30.06 -31.41 10.61
N THR A 17 -29.76 -30.20 10.10
CA THR A 17 -30.56 -29.56 9.04
C THR A 17 -29.91 -29.75 7.68
N LEU A 18 -30.71 -29.85 6.62
CA LEU A 18 -30.22 -29.85 5.23
C LEU A 18 -29.31 -28.65 4.93
N THR A 19 -29.56 -27.50 5.57
CA THR A 19 -28.71 -26.31 5.47
C THR A 19 -27.32 -26.54 6.08
N LEU A 20 -27.23 -27.20 7.24
CA LEU A 20 -25.97 -27.54 7.88
C LEU A 20 -25.20 -28.60 7.09
N ARG A 21 -25.90 -29.62 6.58
CA ARG A 21 -25.31 -30.63 5.68
C ARG A 21 -24.76 -30.02 4.39
N LEU A 22 -25.49 -29.07 3.77
CA LEU A 22 -24.98 -28.33 2.61
C LEU A 22 -23.77 -27.47 2.97
N PHE A 23 -23.79 -26.77 4.11
CA PHE A 23 -22.64 -25.99 4.57
C PHE A 23 -21.40 -26.88 4.76
N ASP A 24 -21.55 -28.02 5.43
CA ASP A 24 -20.45 -28.95 5.66
C ASP A 24 -19.92 -29.57 4.36
N LEU A 25 -20.82 -29.88 3.42
CA LEU A 25 -20.45 -30.40 2.10
C LEU A 25 -19.59 -29.39 1.33
N LEU A 26 -20.00 -28.12 1.32
CA LEU A 26 -19.28 -27.05 0.62
C LEU A 26 -17.97 -26.68 1.31
N ASN A 27 -17.92 -26.74 2.65
CA ASN A 27 -16.74 -26.33 3.42
C ASN A 27 -15.62 -27.39 3.43
N LYS A 28 -15.95 -28.67 3.18
CA LYS A 28 -14.97 -29.77 3.20
C LYS A 28 -14.21 -29.96 1.89
N ARG A 29 -14.68 -29.40 0.77
CA ARG A 29 -14.10 -29.69 -0.56
C ARG A 29 -13.30 -28.52 -1.10
N GLN A 30 -12.14 -28.81 -1.68
CA GLN A 30 -11.29 -27.82 -2.36
C GLN A 30 -11.80 -27.42 -3.74
N LYS A 31 -12.57 -28.28 -4.42
CA LYS A 31 -13.17 -28.01 -5.73
C LYS A 31 -14.63 -27.60 -5.59
N ALA A 32 -15.04 -26.59 -6.35
CA ALA A 32 -16.41 -26.14 -6.42
C ALA A 32 -17.32 -27.25 -6.98
N LEU A 33 -18.43 -27.53 -6.29
CA LEU A 33 -19.42 -28.52 -6.72
C LEU A 33 -20.52 -27.89 -7.59
N SER A 34 -20.93 -28.60 -8.64
CA SER A 34 -22.11 -28.21 -9.41
C SER A 34 -23.39 -28.38 -8.59
N ASN A 35 -24.50 -27.79 -9.03
CA ASN A 35 -25.80 -28.00 -8.38
C ASN A 35 -26.25 -29.46 -8.46
N LYS A 36 -25.92 -30.15 -9.57
CA LYS A 36 -26.23 -31.56 -9.77
C LYS A 36 -25.48 -32.43 -8.78
N ASP A 37 -24.18 -32.20 -8.59
CA ASP A 37 -23.36 -32.95 -7.62
C ASP A 37 -23.87 -32.75 -6.19
N CYS A 38 -24.22 -31.50 -5.85
CA CYS A 38 -24.81 -31.19 -4.54
C CYS A 38 -26.16 -31.90 -4.34
N ALA A 39 -26.98 -32.01 -5.39
CA ALA A 39 -28.31 -32.62 -5.33
C ALA A 39 -28.20 -34.14 -5.14
N MET A 40 -27.30 -34.78 -5.91
CA MET A 40 -27.01 -36.19 -5.77
C MET A 40 -26.48 -36.52 -4.36
N GLU A 41 -25.55 -35.72 -3.83
CA GLU A 41 -24.96 -35.98 -2.51
C GLU A 41 -25.95 -35.76 -1.35
N LEU A 42 -26.80 -34.73 -1.43
CA LEU A 42 -27.70 -34.37 -0.34
C LEU A 42 -29.05 -35.09 -0.39
N PHE A 43 -29.54 -35.41 -1.58
CA PHE A 43 -30.89 -35.95 -1.79
C PHE A 43 -30.91 -37.33 -2.47
N GLY A 44 -29.80 -37.81 -3.02
CA GLY A 44 -29.73 -39.08 -3.75
C GLY A 44 -30.38 -39.04 -5.15
N LYS A 45 -30.83 -37.86 -5.60
CA LYS A 45 -31.52 -37.65 -6.89
C LYS A 45 -31.29 -36.24 -7.42
N ASP A 46 -31.56 -36.08 -8.71
CA ASP A 46 -31.37 -34.82 -9.42
C ASP A 46 -32.48 -33.79 -9.07
N GLU A 47 -32.31 -33.13 -7.92
CA GLU A 47 -33.19 -32.06 -7.43
C GLU A 47 -32.51 -30.67 -7.49
N MET A 48 -32.01 -30.27 -8.67
CA MET A 48 -31.27 -29.00 -8.84
C MET A 48 -32.04 -27.77 -8.33
N ASN A 49 -33.35 -27.70 -8.54
CA ASN A 49 -34.19 -26.59 -8.08
C ASN A 49 -34.20 -26.48 -6.55
N ARG A 50 -34.26 -27.63 -5.85
CA ARG A 50 -34.23 -27.68 -4.39
C ARG A 50 -32.87 -27.27 -3.84
N ILE A 51 -31.78 -27.69 -4.50
CA ILE A 51 -30.42 -27.22 -4.17
C ILE A 51 -30.29 -25.72 -4.38
N ARG A 52 -30.83 -25.16 -5.48
CA ARG A 52 -30.77 -23.72 -5.75
C ARG A 52 -31.43 -22.92 -4.63
N VAL A 53 -32.62 -23.34 -4.19
CA VAL A 53 -33.33 -22.73 -3.06
C VAL A 53 -32.53 -22.89 -1.76
N LEU A 54 -31.95 -24.07 -1.51
CA LEU A 54 -31.16 -24.35 -0.30
C LEU A 54 -29.87 -23.52 -0.25
N LYS A 55 -29.16 -23.37 -1.37
CA LYS A 55 -27.98 -22.49 -1.51
C LYS A 55 -28.34 -21.03 -1.26
N SER A 56 -29.47 -20.56 -1.82
CA SER A 56 -29.96 -19.20 -1.59
C SER A 56 -30.26 -18.96 -0.10
N ARG A 57 -30.98 -19.89 0.55
CA ARG A 57 -31.25 -19.81 2.00
C ARG A 57 -29.97 -19.86 2.85
N LEU A 58 -29.02 -20.73 2.51
CA LEU A 58 -27.73 -20.80 3.18
C LEU A 58 -26.97 -19.47 3.03
N LYS A 59 -26.93 -18.90 1.81
CA LYS A 59 -26.30 -17.60 1.55
C LYS A 59 -26.90 -16.50 2.45
N HIS A 60 -28.22 -16.38 2.51
CA HIS A 60 -28.87 -15.39 3.38
C HIS A 60 -28.50 -15.57 4.85
N LYS A 61 -28.61 -16.80 5.37
CA LYS A 61 -28.22 -17.10 6.76
C LYS A 61 -26.74 -16.80 7.04
N LEU A 62 -25.85 -17.06 6.09
CA LEU A 62 -24.43 -16.73 6.25
C LEU A 62 -24.21 -15.22 6.28
N ILE A 63 -24.89 -14.45 5.43
CA ILE A 63 -24.82 -12.98 5.43
C ILE A 63 -25.34 -12.41 6.76
N ASP A 64 -26.47 -12.91 7.25
CA ASP A 64 -27.05 -12.48 8.54
C ASP A 64 -26.10 -12.80 9.71
N ALA A 65 -25.41 -13.94 9.65
CA ALA A 65 -24.43 -14.32 10.67
C ALA A 65 -23.27 -13.32 10.78
N LEU A 66 -22.82 -12.75 9.65
CA LEU A 66 -21.65 -11.85 9.61
C LEU A 66 -21.86 -10.56 10.43
N VAL A 67 -23.09 -10.12 10.63
CA VAL A 67 -23.44 -8.90 11.39
C VAL A 67 -23.83 -9.18 12.84
N THR A 68 -23.70 -10.42 13.30
CA THR A 68 -23.93 -10.78 14.71
C THR A 68 -22.79 -10.28 15.59
N ASP A 69 -23.09 -9.91 16.84
CA ASP A 69 -22.06 -9.43 17.77
C ASP A 69 -21.01 -10.50 18.05
N ILE A 70 -21.42 -11.77 18.04
CA ILE A 70 -20.53 -12.92 18.21
C ILE A 70 -19.50 -12.98 17.08
N VAL A 71 -19.90 -12.72 15.83
CA VAL A 71 -18.95 -12.73 14.71
C VAL A 71 -18.08 -11.46 14.72
N VAL A 72 -18.68 -10.29 14.92
CA VAL A 72 -17.96 -9.01 14.94
C VAL A 72 -16.94 -8.92 16.07
N SER A 73 -17.23 -9.51 17.24
CA SER A 73 -16.29 -9.54 18.38
C SER A 73 -15.11 -10.48 18.17
N ASN A 74 -15.27 -11.54 17.37
CA ASN A 74 -14.26 -12.59 17.21
C ASN A 74 -13.48 -12.51 15.89
N ILE A 75 -13.79 -11.58 15.00
CA ILE A 75 -13.06 -11.39 13.74
C ILE A 75 -11.76 -10.60 13.99
N GLU A 76 -10.67 -11.05 13.36
CA GLU A 76 -9.39 -10.31 13.31
C GLU A 76 -9.58 -9.10 12.39
N MET A 77 -9.84 -7.93 12.99
CA MET A 77 -10.14 -6.68 12.29
C MET A 77 -9.74 -5.50 13.19
N ASP A 78 -9.38 -4.37 12.59
CA ASP A 78 -9.08 -3.13 13.31
C ASP A 78 -10.26 -2.68 14.19
N GLU A 79 -9.95 -2.17 15.38
CA GLU A 79 -10.95 -1.72 16.35
C GLU A 79 -11.84 -0.58 15.81
N ASP A 80 -11.31 0.32 14.97
CA ASP A 80 -12.11 1.35 14.30
C ASP A 80 -13.20 0.73 13.42
N SER A 81 -12.83 -0.29 12.64
CA SER A 81 -13.74 -0.97 11.71
C SER A 81 -14.80 -1.76 12.47
N LYS A 82 -14.42 -2.40 13.59
CA LYS A 82 -15.37 -3.04 14.51
C LYS A 82 -16.34 -2.02 15.10
N THR A 83 -15.81 -0.89 15.59
CA THR A 83 -16.61 0.19 16.17
C THR A 83 -17.59 0.74 15.14
N ALA A 84 -17.16 0.98 13.91
CA ALA A 84 -18.03 1.45 12.84
C ALA A 84 -19.20 0.48 12.55
N ILE A 85 -18.94 -0.84 12.53
CA ILE A 85 -19.99 -1.85 12.33
C ILE A 85 -20.96 -1.86 13.52
N ILE A 86 -20.44 -1.86 14.75
CA ILE A 86 -21.24 -1.85 15.98
C ILE A 86 -22.16 -0.63 16.01
N LEU A 87 -21.62 0.56 15.72
CA LEU A 87 -22.41 1.79 15.74
C LEU A 87 -23.47 1.83 14.62
N LYS A 88 -23.14 1.39 13.40
CA LYS A 88 -24.13 1.25 12.32
C LYS A 88 -25.25 0.29 12.71
N LYS A 89 -24.93 -0.83 13.35
CA LYS A 89 -25.92 -1.77 13.85
C LYS A 89 -26.81 -1.14 14.92
N LYS A 90 -26.24 -0.43 15.91
CA LYS A 90 -27.00 0.30 16.93
C LYS A 90 -27.92 1.35 16.30
N LEU A 91 -27.46 2.03 15.25
CA LEU A 91 -28.26 3.03 14.54
C LEU A 91 -29.46 2.39 13.82
N ILE A 92 -29.27 1.25 13.16
CA ILE A 92 -30.37 0.45 12.59
C ILE A 92 -31.36 0.01 13.67
N GLN A 93 -30.87 -0.42 14.85
CA GLN A 93 -31.74 -0.76 15.98
C GLN A 93 -32.54 0.46 16.46
N CYS A 94 -31.95 1.66 16.47
CA CYS A 94 -32.67 2.89 16.78
C CYS A 94 -33.78 3.17 15.76
N HIS A 95 -33.51 3.01 14.46
CA HIS A 95 -34.53 3.14 13.42
C HIS A 95 -35.69 2.15 13.63
N LEU A 96 -35.38 0.88 13.90
CA LEU A 96 -36.40 -0.14 14.16
C LEU A 96 -37.25 0.22 15.39
N LEU A 97 -36.62 0.67 16.48
CA LEU A 97 -37.34 1.09 17.68
C LEU A 97 -38.22 2.31 17.42
N TYR A 98 -37.69 3.32 16.72
CA TYR A 98 -38.39 4.56 16.39
C TYR A 98 -39.65 4.31 15.54
N PHE A 99 -39.54 3.46 14.51
CA PHE A 99 -40.67 3.15 13.63
C PHE A 99 -41.55 2.00 14.12
N SER A 100 -41.17 1.30 15.19
CA SER A 100 -42.02 0.25 15.77
C SER A 100 -43.15 0.84 16.60
N LYS A 101 -44.35 0.27 16.48
CA LYS A 101 -45.54 0.64 17.28
C LYS A 101 -45.38 0.42 18.81
N LYS A 102 -44.27 -0.16 19.27
CA LYS A 102 -44.00 -0.51 20.67
C LYS A 102 -42.69 0.09 21.20
N GLY A 103 -42.16 1.13 20.54
CA GLY A 103 -40.83 1.68 20.85
C GLY A 103 -40.70 2.21 22.28
N ASN A 104 -39.70 1.71 23.03
CA ASN A 104 -39.31 2.27 24.32
C ASN A 104 -38.57 3.59 24.11
N THR A 105 -39.23 4.70 24.44
CA THR A 105 -38.77 6.06 24.18
C THR A 105 -37.46 6.41 24.89
N LYS A 106 -37.28 6.02 26.16
CA LYS A 106 -36.06 6.30 26.92
C LYS A 106 -34.83 5.59 26.32
N LEU A 107 -35.03 4.41 25.75
CA LEU A 107 -33.97 3.61 25.14
C LEU A 107 -33.40 4.28 23.88
N ILE A 108 -34.26 4.89 23.05
CA ILE A 108 -33.86 5.57 21.80
C ILE A 108 -32.91 6.74 22.10
N SER A 109 -33.30 7.63 23.02
CA SER A 109 -32.49 8.81 23.38
C SER A 109 -31.13 8.40 23.93
N SER A 110 -31.09 7.41 24.83
CA SER A 110 -29.84 6.88 25.39
C SER A 110 -28.92 6.31 24.32
N TYR A 111 -29.46 5.53 23.37
CA TYR A 111 -28.67 4.93 22.29
C TYR A 111 -28.12 6.01 21.35
N LEU A 112 -28.94 6.99 20.97
CA LEU A 112 -28.51 8.08 20.09
C LEU A 112 -27.40 8.91 20.72
N ASN A 113 -27.45 9.19 22.02
CA ASN A 113 -26.38 9.88 22.73
C ASN A 113 -25.08 9.08 22.72
N GLU A 114 -25.15 7.77 23.00
CA GLU A 114 -23.97 6.89 22.95
C GLU A 114 -23.38 6.82 21.54
N ILE A 115 -24.23 6.69 20.51
CA ILE A 115 -23.82 6.63 19.11
C ILE A 115 -23.14 7.94 18.71
N ILE A 116 -23.75 9.09 19.00
CA ILE A 116 -23.20 10.41 18.67
C ILE A 116 -21.83 10.61 19.34
N ALA A 117 -21.72 10.32 20.64
CA ALA A 117 -20.47 10.49 21.38
C ALA A 117 -19.34 9.64 20.78
N LYS A 118 -19.58 8.35 20.54
CA LYS A 118 -18.58 7.44 19.97
C LYS A 118 -18.28 7.74 18.51
N ALA A 119 -19.29 8.10 17.71
CA ALA A 119 -19.10 8.44 16.30
C ALA A 119 -18.30 9.75 16.14
N ALA A 120 -18.50 10.73 17.03
CA ALA A 120 -17.70 11.95 17.06
C ALA A 120 -16.24 11.67 17.48
N GLU A 121 -16.02 10.91 18.56
CA GLU A 121 -14.68 10.52 19.02
C GLU A 121 -13.87 9.80 17.93
N GLN A 122 -14.53 8.98 17.13
CA GLN A 122 -13.93 8.15 16.07
C GLN A 122 -14.01 8.78 14.68
N GLU A 123 -14.51 10.02 14.55
CA GLU A 123 -14.70 10.73 13.28
C GLU A 123 -15.51 9.91 12.24
N LEU A 124 -16.50 9.12 12.71
CA LEU A 124 -17.39 8.30 11.88
C LEU A 124 -18.57 9.14 11.36
N TYR A 125 -18.25 10.13 10.52
CA TYR A 125 -19.20 11.16 10.08
C TYR A 125 -20.51 10.63 9.47
N SER A 126 -20.47 9.55 8.68
CA SER A 126 -21.70 8.97 8.11
C SER A 126 -22.70 8.53 9.18
N VAL A 127 -22.21 7.89 10.24
CA VAL A 127 -23.02 7.47 11.39
C VAL A 127 -23.44 8.68 12.22
N LEU A 128 -22.53 9.65 12.42
CA LEU A 128 -22.79 10.86 13.19
C LEU A 128 -23.92 11.70 12.58
N ILE A 129 -23.86 11.93 11.26
CA ILE A 129 -24.86 12.71 10.50
C ILE A 129 -26.25 12.06 10.62
N GLU A 130 -26.33 10.75 10.41
CA GLU A 130 -27.58 9.99 10.47
C GLU A 130 -28.12 9.91 11.93
N ALA A 131 -27.24 9.79 12.92
CA ALA A 131 -27.63 9.83 14.33
C ALA A 131 -28.17 11.21 14.74
N TYR A 132 -27.55 12.32 14.32
CA TYR A 132 -28.10 13.65 14.54
C TYR A 132 -29.43 13.86 13.80
N HIS A 133 -29.57 13.34 12.58
CA HIS A 133 -30.82 13.39 11.84
C HIS A 133 -31.95 12.66 12.57
N LEU A 134 -31.69 11.45 13.08
CA LEU A 134 -32.69 10.70 13.83
C LEU A 134 -32.99 11.38 15.18
N LYS A 135 -31.97 11.91 15.85
CA LYS A 135 -32.13 12.60 17.14
C LYS A 135 -32.91 13.90 17.03
N LYS A 136 -32.69 14.73 16.00
CA LYS A 136 -33.44 15.98 15.81
C LYS A 136 -34.93 15.70 15.59
N LEU A 137 -35.28 14.70 14.79
CA LEU A 137 -36.66 14.29 14.61
C LEU A 137 -37.24 13.79 15.93
N TYR A 138 -36.54 12.86 16.59
CA TYR A 138 -37.02 12.23 17.81
C TYR A 138 -37.20 13.21 18.98
N GLU A 139 -36.18 14.00 19.30
CA GLU A 139 -36.20 14.94 20.42
C GLU A 139 -36.98 16.21 20.09
N GLY A 140 -36.92 16.69 18.84
CA GLY A 140 -37.68 17.87 18.40
C GLY A 140 -39.19 17.70 18.56
N PHE A 141 -39.74 16.55 18.15
CA PHE A 141 -41.16 16.25 18.37
C PHE A 141 -41.53 16.12 19.86
N ARG A 142 -40.57 15.91 20.76
CA ARG A 142 -40.81 15.71 22.21
C ARG A 142 -40.56 16.95 23.05
N LYS A 143 -39.56 17.75 22.68
CA LYS A 143 -39.02 18.86 23.46
C LYS A 143 -39.30 20.22 22.81
N GLY A 144 -39.79 20.25 21.58
CA GLY A 144 -40.16 21.47 20.87
C GLY A 144 -39.11 21.95 19.87
N MET A 145 -39.41 23.09 19.25
CA MET A 145 -38.66 23.64 18.11
C MET A 145 -37.22 24.05 18.48
N ASP A 146 -37.00 24.65 19.65
CA ASP A 146 -35.66 25.07 20.06
C ASP A 146 -34.67 23.89 20.09
N CYS A 147 -35.09 22.75 20.64
CA CYS A 147 -34.29 21.53 20.66
C CYS A 147 -34.07 20.95 19.25
N TYR A 148 -35.07 21.10 18.36
CA TYR A 148 -34.94 20.70 16.96
C TYR A 148 -33.87 21.55 16.26
N ASP A 149 -33.94 22.87 16.37
CA ASP A 149 -33.03 23.81 15.72
C ASP A 149 -31.58 23.65 16.19
N GLU A 150 -31.36 23.44 17.49
CA GLU A 150 -30.03 23.13 18.04
C GLU A 150 -29.43 21.86 17.42
N LEU A 151 -30.22 20.78 17.33
CA LEU A 151 -29.77 19.51 16.76
C LEU A 151 -29.61 19.59 15.23
N ASP A 152 -30.40 20.43 14.57
CA ASP A 152 -30.29 20.70 13.14
C ASP A 152 -28.99 21.45 12.80
N GLN A 153 -28.61 22.43 13.61
CA GLN A 153 -27.30 23.10 13.49
C GLN A 153 -26.14 22.10 13.65
N LEU A 154 -26.21 21.19 14.63
CA LEU A 154 -25.19 20.15 14.82
C LEU A 154 -25.15 19.17 13.64
N HIS A 155 -26.31 18.80 13.09
CA HIS A 155 -26.42 17.97 11.90
C HIS A 155 -25.75 18.64 10.69
N HIS A 156 -26.04 19.92 10.44
CA HIS A 156 -25.43 20.71 9.37
C HIS A 156 -23.92 20.91 9.56
N LYS A 157 -23.47 21.14 10.81
CA LYS A 157 -22.04 21.19 11.13
C LYS A 157 -21.35 19.88 10.76
N ALA A 158 -21.93 18.74 11.14
CA ALA A 158 -21.38 17.41 10.82
C ALA A 158 -21.32 17.16 9.29
N ILE A 159 -22.33 17.59 8.53
CA ILE A 159 -22.32 17.52 7.05
C ILE A 159 -21.18 18.36 6.46
N ASN A 160 -20.99 19.58 6.96
CA ASN A 160 -19.92 20.47 6.47
C ASN A 160 -18.54 19.88 6.77
N GLN A 161 -18.33 19.35 7.98
CA GLN A 161 -17.10 18.68 8.37
C GLN A 161 -16.83 17.46 7.47
N TYR A 162 -17.86 16.63 7.22
CA TYR A 162 -17.75 15.46 6.35
C TYR A 162 -17.43 15.82 4.89
N THR A 163 -18.06 16.87 4.36
CA THR A 163 -17.80 17.35 3.00
C THR A 163 -16.35 17.82 2.85
N ALA A 164 -15.85 18.59 3.83
CA ALA A 164 -14.46 19.04 3.84
C ALA A 164 -13.48 17.86 3.99
N PHE A 165 -13.77 16.92 4.89
CA PHE A 165 -13.00 15.69 5.09
C PHE A 165 -12.90 14.85 3.81
N THR A 166 -14.03 14.54 3.18
CA THR A 166 -14.07 13.74 1.95
C THR A 166 -13.35 14.41 0.80
N ALA A 167 -13.38 15.75 0.70
CA ALA A 167 -12.59 16.48 -0.28
C ALA A 167 -11.08 16.25 -0.13
N ILE A 168 -10.55 16.21 1.11
CA ILE A 168 -9.14 15.89 1.38
C ILE A 168 -8.80 14.48 0.92
N VAL A 169 -9.62 13.50 1.34
CA VAL A 169 -9.42 12.08 0.99
C VAL A 169 -9.46 11.86 -0.51
N ASN A 170 -10.40 12.52 -1.19
CA ASN A 170 -10.51 12.47 -2.65
C ASN A 170 -9.29 13.07 -3.35
N ASP A 171 -8.77 14.19 -2.86
CA ASP A 171 -7.56 14.80 -3.40
C ASP A 171 -6.35 13.86 -3.25
N TYR A 172 -6.20 13.21 -2.09
CA TYR A 172 -5.18 12.19 -1.87
C TYR A 172 -5.27 11.03 -2.87
N TYR A 173 -6.44 10.40 -3.00
CA TYR A 173 -6.60 9.27 -3.93
C TYR A 173 -6.45 9.69 -5.39
N LYS A 174 -6.86 10.91 -5.78
CA LYS A 174 -6.62 11.45 -7.12
C LYS A 174 -5.14 11.63 -7.40
N VAL A 175 -4.35 12.09 -6.43
CA VAL A 175 -2.88 12.16 -6.56
C VAL A 175 -2.32 10.77 -6.82
N LEU A 176 -2.67 9.77 -6.01
CA LEU A 176 -2.20 8.39 -6.18
C LEU A 176 -2.55 7.80 -7.55
N LEU A 177 -3.80 7.98 -7.99
CA LEU A 177 -4.25 7.50 -9.29
C LEU A 177 -3.51 8.18 -10.44
N LYS A 178 -3.23 9.50 -10.34
CA LYS A 178 -2.45 10.23 -11.34
C LYS A 178 -1.02 9.70 -11.44
N TYR A 179 -0.34 9.46 -10.31
CA TYR A 179 0.98 8.83 -10.30
C TYR A 179 0.98 7.43 -10.92
N ARG A 180 -0.08 6.64 -10.68
CA ARG A 180 -0.21 5.29 -11.24
C ARG A 180 -0.50 5.27 -12.74
N LEU A 181 -1.37 6.16 -13.22
CA LEU A 181 -1.90 6.13 -14.58
C LEU A 181 -1.11 7.02 -15.56
N SER A 182 -0.32 7.98 -15.08
CA SER A 182 0.43 8.92 -15.95
C SER A 182 1.75 9.37 -15.32
N PRO A 183 2.66 8.44 -14.98
CA PRO A 183 3.93 8.80 -14.35
C PRO A 183 4.73 9.81 -15.20
N GLY A 184 5.25 10.88 -14.57
CA GLY A 184 6.22 11.80 -15.18
C GLY A 184 5.68 13.09 -15.82
N LYS A 185 4.40 13.45 -15.63
CA LYS A 185 3.84 14.70 -16.20
C LYS A 185 3.92 15.88 -15.22
N LYS A 186 4.35 17.06 -15.70
CA LYS A 186 4.27 18.35 -14.98
C LYS A 186 2.88 18.63 -14.37
N GLU A 187 1.83 18.10 -15.01
CA GLU A 187 0.44 18.14 -14.55
C GLU A 187 0.21 17.48 -13.19
N ILE A 188 1.03 16.47 -12.81
CA ILE A 188 0.93 15.82 -11.50
C ILE A 188 1.43 16.76 -10.42
N THR A 189 2.60 17.37 -10.63
CA THR A 189 3.20 18.30 -9.67
C THR A 189 2.30 19.52 -9.45
N SER A 190 1.71 20.09 -10.52
CA SER A 190 0.76 21.20 -10.39
C SER A 190 -0.52 20.78 -9.66
N PHE A 191 -1.05 19.59 -9.94
CA PHE A 191 -2.20 19.05 -9.22
C PHE A 191 -1.90 18.81 -7.74
N LEU A 192 -0.72 18.26 -7.41
CA LEU A 192 -0.28 18.02 -6.03
C LEU A 192 -0.22 19.32 -5.22
N HIS A 193 0.33 20.40 -5.80
CA HIS A 193 0.34 21.72 -5.15
C HIS A 193 -1.09 22.22 -4.88
N ALA A 194 -1.97 22.15 -5.89
CA ALA A 194 -3.36 22.60 -5.76
C ALA A 194 -4.15 21.75 -4.74
N ALA A 195 -3.95 20.43 -4.74
CA ALA A 195 -4.54 19.49 -3.80
C ALA A 195 -4.08 19.78 -2.37
N THR A 196 -2.78 20.00 -2.14
CA THR A 196 -2.23 20.33 -0.82
C THR A 196 -2.81 21.64 -0.28
N LYS A 197 -2.97 22.66 -1.14
CA LYS A 197 -3.60 23.94 -0.76
C LYS A 197 -5.06 23.77 -0.36
N ARG A 198 -5.85 23.05 -1.17
CA ARG A 198 -7.26 22.74 -0.84
C ARG A 198 -7.38 21.93 0.44
N ALA A 199 -6.57 20.88 0.59
CA ALA A 199 -6.56 20.04 1.77
C ALA A 199 -6.19 20.83 3.04
N THR A 200 -5.25 21.77 2.96
CA THR A 200 -4.90 22.66 4.07
C THR A 200 -6.10 23.48 4.54
N LYS A 201 -6.86 24.09 3.60
CA LYS A 201 -8.10 24.81 3.94
C LYS A 201 -9.15 23.88 4.53
N ASN A 202 -9.35 22.71 3.93
CA ASN A 202 -10.41 21.79 4.32
C ASN A 202 -10.14 21.11 5.66
N VAL A 203 -8.88 20.91 6.08
CA VAL A 203 -8.56 20.39 7.43
C VAL A 203 -9.02 21.33 8.53
N LEU A 204 -8.94 22.65 8.30
CA LEU A 204 -9.45 23.64 9.25
C LEU A 204 -10.98 23.60 9.38
N ILE A 205 -11.67 23.23 8.30
CA ILE A 205 -13.14 23.12 8.29
C ILE A 205 -13.59 21.77 8.88
N SER A 206 -12.89 20.69 8.55
CA SER A 206 -13.26 19.35 9.01
C SER A 206 -12.90 19.10 10.46
N GLU A 207 -11.86 19.78 10.97
CA GLU A 207 -11.28 19.56 12.30
C GLU A 207 -10.89 18.07 12.51
N SER A 208 -10.64 17.36 11.41
CA SER A 208 -10.47 15.90 11.39
C SER A 208 -9.01 15.52 11.51
N ASN A 209 -8.68 14.68 12.49
CA ASN A 209 -7.36 14.06 12.60
C ASN A 209 -7.10 13.09 11.44
N ILE A 210 -8.13 12.38 10.96
CA ILE A 210 -7.99 11.57 9.75
C ILE A 210 -7.71 12.47 8.54
N GLY A 211 -8.36 13.63 8.44
CA GLY A 211 -8.08 14.65 7.43
C GLY A 211 -6.64 15.16 7.51
N ALA A 212 -6.14 15.45 8.72
CA ALA A 212 -4.76 15.84 8.96
C ALA A 212 -3.76 14.75 8.55
N TYR A 213 -4.08 13.48 8.81
CA TYR A 213 -3.29 12.33 8.35
C TYR A 213 -3.08 12.35 6.82
N TYR A 214 -4.16 12.53 6.05
CA TYR A 214 -4.05 12.58 4.58
C TYR A 214 -3.36 13.85 4.07
N LEU A 215 -3.58 14.99 4.73
CA LEU A 215 -2.87 16.23 4.41
C LEU A 215 -1.35 16.08 4.60
N ASN A 216 -0.91 15.45 5.67
CA ASN A 216 0.52 15.24 5.93
C ASN A 216 1.17 14.36 4.86
N ILE A 217 0.46 13.38 4.30
CA ILE A 217 0.98 12.59 3.16
C ILE A 217 1.10 13.44 1.90
N LEU A 218 0.15 14.34 1.62
CA LEU A 218 0.24 15.28 0.50
C LEU A 218 1.43 16.24 0.67
N ARG A 219 1.63 16.77 1.87
CA ARG A 219 2.77 17.63 2.21
C ARG A 219 4.10 16.88 2.08
N TYR A 220 4.16 15.64 2.56
CA TYR A 220 5.32 14.77 2.38
C TYR A 220 5.67 14.61 0.90
N ALA A 221 4.70 14.24 0.06
CA ALA A 221 4.92 14.08 -1.37
C ALA A 221 5.44 15.38 -2.01
N LEU A 222 4.91 16.53 -1.57
CA LEU A 222 5.37 17.84 -2.04
C LEU A 222 6.83 18.12 -1.65
N CYS A 223 7.23 17.80 -0.42
CA CYS A 223 8.62 17.93 0.03
C CYS A 223 9.56 17.01 -0.76
N ILE A 224 9.13 15.77 -1.06
CA ILE A 224 9.91 14.85 -1.91
C ILE A 224 10.13 15.43 -3.32
N GLU A 225 9.08 15.98 -3.94
CA GLU A 225 9.18 16.61 -5.28
C GLU A 225 10.10 17.84 -5.27
N LYS A 226 10.14 18.60 -4.17
CA LYS A 226 11.00 19.77 -4.00
C LYS A 226 12.40 19.46 -3.50
N HIS A 227 12.70 18.19 -3.22
CA HIS A 227 13.94 17.75 -2.57
C HIS A 227 14.18 18.35 -1.16
N GLU A 228 13.11 18.70 -0.44
CA GLU A 228 13.13 19.20 0.94
C GLU A 228 13.05 18.03 1.94
N LEU A 229 14.08 17.20 1.99
CA LEU A 229 14.04 15.90 2.68
C LEU A 229 13.94 16.02 4.21
N GLU A 230 14.58 17.01 4.82
CA GLU A 230 14.51 17.28 6.26
C GLU A 230 13.09 17.71 6.67
N ALA A 231 12.43 18.52 5.84
CA ALA A 231 11.03 18.87 6.05
C ALA A 231 10.11 17.65 5.91
N ALA A 232 10.40 16.76 4.95
CA ALA A 232 9.67 15.50 4.78
C ALA A 232 9.76 14.61 6.04
N VAL A 233 10.95 14.53 6.66
CA VAL A 233 11.15 13.82 7.93
C VAL A 233 10.31 14.45 9.05
N ALA A 234 10.41 15.76 9.25
CA ALA A 234 9.65 16.44 10.31
C ALA A 234 8.13 16.27 10.17
N ILE A 235 7.59 16.28 8.93
CA ILE A 235 6.17 16.03 8.69
C ILE A 235 5.77 14.61 9.12
N MET A 236 6.61 13.60 8.82
CA MET A 236 6.30 12.21 9.17
C MET A 236 6.52 11.89 10.65
N GLU A 237 7.45 12.57 11.33
CA GLU A 237 7.56 12.50 12.79
C GLU A 237 6.30 13.06 13.46
N ASN A 238 5.83 14.23 13.02
CA ASN A 238 4.56 14.80 13.47
C ASN A 238 3.36 13.90 13.15
N GLN A 239 3.39 13.19 12.02
CA GLN A 239 2.38 12.20 11.67
C GLN A 239 2.30 11.05 12.67
N ILE A 240 3.45 10.54 13.13
CA ILE A 240 3.49 9.47 14.14
C ILE A 240 2.90 9.98 15.46
N VAL A 241 3.23 11.21 15.86
CA VAL A 241 2.65 11.85 17.05
C VAL A 241 1.13 11.96 16.91
N LEU A 242 0.63 12.44 15.77
CA LEU A 242 -0.81 12.51 15.47
C LEU A 242 -1.48 11.13 15.60
N LEU A 243 -0.88 10.09 15.00
CA LEU A 243 -1.45 8.75 15.02
C LEU A 243 -1.48 8.18 16.44
N ASN A 244 -0.44 8.36 17.23
CA ASN A 244 -0.40 7.85 18.60
C ASN A 244 -1.37 8.58 19.54
N ASN A 245 -1.70 9.85 19.25
CA ASN A 245 -2.55 10.68 20.10
C ASN A 245 -4.02 10.74 19.65
N SER A 246 -4.37 10.18 18.49
CA SER A 246 -5.73 10.23 17.94
C SER A 246 -6.29 8.84 17.71
N LYS A 247 -7.33 8.47 18.48
CA LYS A 247 -8.04 7.20 18.28
C LYS A 247 -8.63 7.06 16.88
N ALA A 248 -9.23 8.14 16.35
CA ALA A 248 -9.83 8.15 15.01
C ALA A 248 -8.80 7.96 13.88
N ALA A 249 -7.62 8.56 14.03
CA ALA A 249 -6.57 8.45 13.01
C ALA A 249 -5.75 7.16 13.15
N TYR A 250 -5.57 6.65 14.36
CA TYR A 250 -4.72 5.51 14.66
C TYR A 250 -5.17 4.26 13.90
N ARG A 251 -4.29 3.75 13.03
CA ARG A 251 -4.35 2.38 12.55
C ARG A 251 -2.95 1.83 12.49
N LYS A 252 -2.81 0.55 12.83
CA LYS A 252 -1.50 -0.11 12.80
C LYS A 252 -0.86 0.01 11.42
N ASP A 253 -1.64 -0.19 10.35
CA ASP A 253 -1.15 -0.03 8.98
C ASP A 253 -0.74 1.40 8.62
N ARG A 254 -1.47 2.42 9.11
CA ARG A 254 -1.13 3.84 8.89
C ARG A 254 0.16 4.21 9.60
N LEU A 255 0.36 3.68 10.80
CA LEU A 255 1.59 3.85 11.57
C LEU A 255 2.77 3.18 10.85
N GLY A 256 2.58 1.95 10.37
CA GLY A 256 3.56 1.24 9.56
C GLY A 256 3.96 2.02 8.31
N ALA A 257 2.99 2.54 7.56
CA ALA A 257 3.25 3.35 6.37
C ALA A 257 3.99 4.66 6.70
N SER A 258 3.72 5.28 7.86
CA SER A 258 4.44 6.48 8.31
C SER A 258 5.91 6.19 8.60
N TYR A 259 6.20 5.04 9.22
CA TYR A 259 7.57 4.56 9.39
C TYR A 259 8.26 4.26 8.05
N ASP A 260 7.55 3.69 7.08
CA ASP A 260 8.09 3.46 5.74
C ASP A 260 8.48 4.78 5.06
N TYR A 261 7.69 5.86 5.21
CA TYR A 261 8.04 7.18 4.68
C TYR A 261 9.26 7.80 5.38
N LEU A 262 9.40 7.62 6.70
CA LEU A 262 10.61 8.03 7.42
C LEU A 262 11.83 7.25 6.96
N CYS A 263 11.72 5.94 6.81
CA CYS A 263 12.80 5.11 6.29
C CYS A 263 13.25 5.58 4.91
N GLN A 264 12.31 5.79 3.98
CA GLN A 264 12.60 6.27 2.63
C GLN A 264 13.32 7.63 2.63
N SER A 265 12.88 8.56 3.47
CA SER A 265 13.49 9.89 3.59
C SER A 265 14.91 9.80 4.16
N ASN A 266 15.10 8.98 5.20
CA ASN A 266 16.41 8.77 5.82
C ASN A 266 17.39 8.04 4.88
N ILE A 267 16.92 7.11 4.05
CA ILE A 267 17.74 6.52 2.97
C ILE A 267 18.21 7.62 2.01
N LYS A 268 17.32 8.51 1.56
CA LYS A 268 17.68 9.62 0.65
C LYS A 268 18.62 10.65 1.29
N LEU A 269 18.58 10.81 2.61
CA LEU A 269 19.49 11.64 3.40
C LEU A 269 20.83 10.96 3.72
N GLY A 270 20.99 9.67 3.42
CA GLY A 270 22.18 8.91 3.82
C GLY A 270 22.22 8.50 5.30
N LYS A 271 21.12 8.69 6.05
CA LYS A 271 20.96 8.31 7.46
C LYS A 271 20.54 6.84 7.58
N TYR A 272 21.42 5.92 7.19
CA TYR A 272 21.07 4.52 6.99
C TYR A 272 20.76 3.75 8.29
N THR A 273 21.38 4.12 9.40
CA THR A 273 21.07 3.52 10.72
C THR A 273 19.64 3.85 11.14
N ASP A 274 19.27 5.13 11.09
CA ASP A 274 17.91 5.59 11.41
C ASP A 274 16.89 4.95 10.46
N ALA A 275 17.22 4.87 9.17
CA ALA A 275 16.38 4.21 8.18
C ALA A 275 16.12 2.73 8.52
N ALA A 276 17.14 1.98 8.92
CA ALA A 276 16.99 0.58 9.34
C ALA A 276 16.11 0.44 10.59
N GLU A 277 16.26 1.35 11.56
CA GLU A 277 15.42 1.38 12.76
C GLU A 277 13.95 1.64 12.41
N TYR A 278 13.68 2.64 11.55
CA TYR A 278 12.31 2.93 11.11
C TYR A 278 11.70 1.78 10.32
N ALA A 279 12.46 1.12 9.43
CA ALA A 279 11.97 -0.07 8.74
C ALA A 279 11.65 -1.21 9.73
N ALA A 280 12.47 -1.41 10.77
CA ALA A 280 12.20 -2.38 11.81
C ALA A 280 10.90 -2.07 12.58
N LYS A 281 10.67 -0.81 12.96
CA LYS A 281 9.42 -0.35 13.57
C LYS A 281 8.23 -0.57 12.63
N GLY A 282 8.37 -0.21 11.35
CA GLY A 282 7.35 -0.42 10.31
C GLY A 282 6.93 -1.89 10.16
N LYS A 283 7.87 -2.83 10.13
CA LYS A 283 7.57 -4.27 10.06
C LYS A 283 6.69 -4.78 11.19
N THR A 284 6.86 -4.26 12.42
CA THR A 284 6.02 -4.67 13.57
C THR A 284 4.55 -4.29 13.39
N CYS A 285 4.28 -3.34 12.49
CA CYS A 285 2.95 -2.87 12.18
C CYS A 285 2.19 -3.84 11.25
N PHE A 286 2.88 -4.59 10.40
CA PHE A 286 2.27 -5.43 9.36
C PHE A 286 2.30 -6.92 9.70
N LYS A 287 1.38 -7.71 9.13
CA LYS A 287 1.38 -9.16 9.30
C LYS A 287 2.43 -9.79 8.38
N LYS A 288 3.23 -10.71 8.94
CA LYS A 288 4.27 -11.41 8.17
C LYS A 288 3.66 -12.16 7.00
N GLY A 289 4.22 -11.94 5.81
CA GLY A 289 3.74 -12.55 4.57
C GLY A 289 2.84 -11.64 3.73
N GLU A 290 2.38 -10.50 4.26
CA GLU A 290 1.64 -9.50 3.50
C GLU A 290 2.57 -8.60 2.68
N LEU A 291 1.99 -7.88 1.71
CA LEU A 291 2.70 -6.99 0.81
C LEU A 291 3.43 -5.87 1.55
N ASN A 292 2.76 -5.22 2.51
CA ASN A 292 3.34 -4.12 3.27
C ASN A 292 4.53 -4.59 4.12
N TYR A 293 4.46 -5.80 4.71
CA TYR A 293 5.60 -6.39 5.41
C TYR A 293 6.79 -6.61 4.47
N SER A 294 6.55 -7.09 3.25
CA SER A 294 7.61 -7.26 2.25
C SER A 294 8.23 -5.93 1.85
N VAL A 295 7.44 -4.86 1.72
CA VAL A 295 7.94 -3.52 1.40
C VAL A 295 8.85 -3.01 2.52
N ALA A 296 8.45 -3.17 3.79
CA ALA A 296 9.27 -2.77 4.92
C ALA A 296 10.60 -3.58 4.98
N GLU A 297 10.59 -4.88 4.67
CA GLU A 297 11.82 -5.67 4.54
C GLU A 297 12.70 -5.22 3.35
N GLU A 298 12.11 -4.78 2.23
CA GLU A 298 12.88 -4.21 1.10
C GLU A 298 13.58 -2.90 1.48
N LEU A 299 12.90 -2.04 2.25
CA LEU A 299 13.46 -0.80 2.75
C LEU A 299 14.58 -1.05 3.79
N GLU A 300 14.37 -2.02 4.68
CA GLU A 300 15.40 -2.46 5.63
C GLU A 300 16.62 -3.04 4.90
N PHE A 301 16.40 -3.86 3.87
CA PHE A 301 17.49 -4.38 3.03
C PHE A 301 18.31 -3.25 2.41
N ARG A 302 17.65 -2.25 1.82
CA ARG A 302 18.33 -1.07 1.24
C ARG A 302 19.11 -0.30 2.30
N SER A 303 18.52 -0.12 3.48
CA SER A 303 19.18 0.56 4.60
C SER A 303 20.48 -0.16 5.01
N TYR A 304 20.44 -1.49 5.17
CA TYR A 304 21.66 -2.26 5.47
C TYR A 304 22.66 -2.25 4.31
N LEU A 305 22.19 -2.35 3.06
CA LEU A 305 23.05 -2.35 1.89
C LEU A 305 23.85 -1.04 1.78
N TYR A 306 23.16 0.10 1.88
CA TYR A 306 23.78 1.42 1.76
C TYR A 306 24.55 1.84 3.00
N GLY A 307 24.14 1.36 4.17
CA GLY A 307 24.91 1.49 5.41
C GLY A 307 26.15 0.59 5.49
N GLY A 308 26.45 -0.20 4.46
CA GLY A 308 27.62 -1.09 4.43
C GLY A 308 27.50 -2.36 5.28
N ASN A 309 26.32 -2.63 5.88
CA ASN A 309 26.07 -3.84 6.66
C ASN A 309 25.68 -5.02 5.74
N ILE A 310 26.64 -5.44 4.91
CA ILE A 310 26.43 -6.43 3.84
C ILE A 310 25.97 -7.79 4.39
N SER A 311 26.42 -8.18 5.59
CA SER A 311 26.03 -9.45 6.21
C SER A 311 24.53 -9.49 6.56
N GLN A 312 24.00 -8.42 7.16
CA GLN A 312 22.57 -8.33 7.48
C GLN A 312 21.73 -8.21 6.21
N ALA A 313 22.17 -7.42 5.22
CA ALA A 313 21.50 -7.34 3.92
C ALA A 313 21.40 -8.72 3.24
N GLU A 314 22.46 -9.53 3.27
CA GLU A 314 22.49 -10.88 2.69
C GLU A 314 21.55 -11.84 3.42
N LYS A 315 21.58 -11.82 4.76
CA LYS A 315 20.70 -12.64 5.60
C LYS A 315 19.23 -12.32 5.31
N LEU A 316 18.89 -11.03 5.26
CA LEU A 316 17.53 -10.56 5.04
C LEU A 316 17.01 -10.95 3.65
N ILE A 317 17.74 -10.65 2.57
CA ILE A 317 17.26 -10.94 1.22
C ILE A 317 17.13 -12.44 0.94
N LYS A 318 17.99 -13.28 1.53
CA LYS A 318 17.85 -14.75 1.44
C LYS A 318 16.60 -15.22 2.18
N ASN A 319 16.32 -14.66 3.36
CA ASN A 319 15.12 -14.98 4.13
C ASN A 319 13.83 -14.53 3.41
N MET A 320 13.82 -13.33 2.82
CA MET A 320 12.71 -12.81 2.03
C MET A 320 12.36 -13.76 0.88
N ARG A 321 13.37 -14.15 0.07
CA ARG A 321 13.17 -15.08 -1.05
C ARG A 321 12.59 -16.43 -0.63
N LYS A 322 12.95 -16.93 0.56
CA LYS A 322 12.36 -18.16 1.13
C LYS A 322 10.93 -17.93 1.59
N THR A 323 10.67 -16.82 2.27
CA THR A 323 9.36 -16.50 2.88
C THR A 323 8.29 -16.25 1.82
N TYR A 324 8.65 -15.63 0.70
CA TYR A 324 7.71 -15.12 -0.30
C TYR A 324 7.59 -15.95 -1.57
N LYS A 325 8.35 -17.05 -1.70
CA LYS A 325 8.46 -17.87 -2.92
C LYS A 325 7.11 -18.16 -3.60
N ASP A 326 6.07 -18.45 -2.82
CA ASP A 326 4.74 -18.82 -3.29
C ASP A 326 3.64 -17.82 -2.86
N LYS A 327 4.01 -16.65 -2.35
CA LYS A 327 3.08 -15.65 -1.76
C LYS A 327 3.03 -14.32 -2.49
N MET A 328 3.99 -14.05 -3.37
CA MET A 328 4.14 -12.76 -4.07
C MET A 328 4.06 -12.95 -5.58
N ASP A 329 3.77 -11.84 -6.27
CA ASP A 329 3.78 -11.81 -7.72
C ASP A 329 5.19 -12.00 -8.30
N ALA A 330 5.24 -12.41 -9.57
CA ALA A 330 6.49 -12.74 -10.26
C ALA A 330 7.45 -11.54 -10.35
N HIS A 331 6.93 -10.32 -10.50
CA HIS A 331 7.76 -9.12 -10.59
C HIS A 331 8.50 -8.88 -9.27
N ARG A 332 7.80 -8.99 -8.13
CA ARG A 332 8.42 -8.82 -6.81
C ARG A 332 9.50 -9.86 -6.52
N LEU A 333 9.24 -11.13 -6.85
CA LEU A 333 10.23 -12.21 -6.71
C LEU A 333 11.47 -11.95 -7.56
N SER A 334 11.29 -11.42 -8.77
CA SER A 334 12.37 -10.97 -9.65
C SER A 334 13.15 -9.80 -9.06
N THR A 335 12.49 -8.83 -8.42
CA THR A 335 13.16 -7.75 -7.69
C THR A 335 14.04 -8.28 -6.56
N HIS A 336 13.57 -9.25 -5.78
CA HIS A 336 14.38 -9.85 -4.70
C HIS A 336 15.60 -10.62 -5.24
N LYS A 337 15.46 -11.31 -6.39
CA LYS A 337 16.60 -11.92 -7.08
C LYS A 337 17.62 -10.86 -7.53
N PHE A 338 17.13 -9.74 -8.06
CA PHE A 338 17.98 -8.65 -8.51
C PHE A 338 18.74 -7.98 -7.34
N PHE A 339 18.08 -7.78 -6.20
CA PHE A 339 18.73 -7.29 -4.97
C PHE A 339 19.88 -8.21 -4.54
N LEU A 340 19.66 -9.53 -4.55
CA LEU A 340 20.72 -10.49 -4.23
C LEU A 340 21.86 -10.48 -5.27
N ALA A 341 21.55 -10.26 -6.55
CA ALA A 341 22.58 -10.11 -7.58
C ALA A 341 23.48 -8.88 -7.34
N ASN A 342 22.88 -7.74 -6.97
CA ASN A 342 23.63 -6.53 -6.59
C ASN A 342 24.52 -6.78 -5.37
N LEU A 343 24.04 -7.55 -4.39
CA LEU A 343 24.85 -7.93 -3.23
C LEU A 343 26.04 -8.80 -3.62
N TYR A 344 25.88 -9.76 -4.54
CA TYR A 344 27.01 -10.53 -5.05
C TYR A 344 28.01 -9.69 -5.83
N PHE A 345 27.54 -8.69 -6.59
CA PHE A 345 28.43 -7.73 -7.24
C PHE A 345 29.30 -6.98 -6.22
N ILE A 346 28.69 -6.44 -5.16
CA ILE A 346 29.42 -5.73 -4.08
C ILE A 346 30.46 -6.64 -3.41
N LYS A 347 30.12 -7.93 -3.22
CA LYS A 347 31.03 -8.95 -2.69
C LYS A 347 32.08 -9.45 -3.69
N LYS A 348 32.13 -8.90 -4.91
CA LYS A 348 32.99 -9.32 -6.02
C LYS A 348 32.78 -10.78 -6.48
N ASP A 349 31.63 -11.38 -6.17
CA ASP A 349 31.21 -12.69 -6.67
C ASP A 349 30.45 -12.50 -8.01
N PHE A 350 31.21 -12.08 -9.03
CA PHE A 350 30.65 -11.75 -10.35
C PHE A 350 30.03 -12.96 -11.04
N SER A 351 30.51 -14.17 -10.77
CA SER A 351 29.97 -15.41 -11.33
C SER A 351 28.54 -15.66 -10.84
N ARG A 352 28.29 -15.59 -9.52
CA ARG A 352 26.93 -15.73 -8.98
C ARG A 352 26.04 -14.55 -9.34
N CYS A 353 26.60 -13.34 -9.40
CA CYS A 353 25.88 -12.15 -9.88
C CYS A 353 25.33 -12.39 -11.29
N LYS A 354 26.20 -12.67 -12.27
CA LYS A 354 25.79 -12.90 -13.68
C LYS A 354 24.79 -14.05 -13.82
N ARG A 355 24.96 -15.14 -13.08
CA ARG A 355 23.99 -16.25 -13.09
C ARG A 355 22.60 -15.79 -12.70
N LEU A 356 22.46 -15.06 -11.59
CA LEU A 356 21.17 -14.53 -11.15
C LEU A 356 20.59 -13.53 -12.14
N LEU A 357 21.41 -12.69 -12.78
CA LEU A 357 20.93 -11.73 -13.78
C LEU A 357 20.36 -12.44 -15.01
N SER A 358 21.02 -13.48 -15.50
CA SER A 358 20.53 -14.29 -16.63
C SER A 358 19.20 -15.00 -16.30
N GLU A 359 19.03 -15.50 -15.07
CA GLU A 359 17.79 -16.13 -14.61
C GLU A 359 16.61 -15.14 -14.46
N ASN A 360 16.88 -13.83 -14.41
CA ASN A 360 15.90 -12.81 -14.06
C ASN A 360 15.36 -12.01 -15.28
N ASP A 361 15.83 -12.34 -16.48
CA ASP A 361 15.61 -11.57 -17.70
C ASP A 361 14.14 -11.56 -18.19
N TYR A 362 13.32 -12.58 -17.85
CA TYR A 362 11.97 -12.69 -18.42
C TYR A 362 10.97 -11.67 -17.85
N GLU A 363 10.87 -11.54 -16.52
CA GLU A 363 9.86 -10.65 -15.91
C GLU A 363 10.21 -9.17 -16.07
N PHE A 364 11.49 -8.83 -16.07
CA PHE A 364 11.93 -7.45 -16.28
C PHE A 364 11.72 -6.96 -17.71
N LYS A 365 11.63 -7.83 -18.72
CA LYS A 365 11.24 -7.46 -20.09
C LYS A 365 9.86 -6.82 -20.21
N LYS A 366 8.98 -7.07 -19.23
CA LYS A 366 7.67 -6.40 -19.15
C LYS A 366 7.80 -4.93 -18.68
N ASN A 367 8.88 -4.59 -17.97
CA ASN A 367 9.21 -3.25 -17.49
C ASN A 367 10.49 -2.74 -18.17
N ARG A 368 10.30 -2.26 -19.39
CA ARG A 368 11.31 -2.00 -20.41
C ARG A 368 12.34 -0.92 -20.03
N THR A 369 11.90 0.19 -19.43
CA THR A 369 12.77 1.37 -19.25
C THR A 369 13.46 1.50 -17.88
N GLY A 370 13.08 0.69 -16.90
CA GLY A 370 13.63 0.76 -15.53
C GLY A 370 14.48 -0.47 -15.17
N TRP A 371 13.81 -1.56 -14.82
CA TRP A 371 14.47 -2.74 -14.26
C TRP A 371 15.31 -3.51 -15.29
N GLU A 372 14.82 -3.67 -16.53
CA GLU A 372 15.60 -4.34 -17.58
C GLU A 372 16.89 -3.58 -17.90
N PHE A 373 16.81 -2.24 -18.00
CA PHE A 373 17.97 -1.40 -18.22
C PHE A 373 19.04 -1.62 -17.15
N ASN A 374 18.66 -1.50 -15.87
CA ASN A 374 19.60 -1.63 -14.75
C ASN A 374 20.14 -3.05 -14.57
N LEU A 375 19.36 -4.08 -14.92
CA LEU A 375 19.84 -5.46 -14.98
C LEU A 375 20.97 -5.62 -16.00
N ARG A 376 20.79 -5.07 -17.20
CA ARG A 376 21.79 -5.14 -18.28
C ARG A 376 23.03 -4.30 -17.97
N VAL A 377 22.86 -3.12 -17.36
CA VAL A 377 23.98 -2.29 -16.90
C VAL A 377 24.81 -3.04 -15.86
N LEU A 378 24.19 -3.66 -14.84
CA LEU A 378 24.92 -4.44 -13.84
C LEU A 378 25.68 -5.62 -14.45
N TYR A 379 25.12 -6.26 -15.48
CA TYR A 379 25.83 -7.32 -16.21
C TYR A 379 27.07 -6.79 -16.93
N ILE A 380 26.98 -5.63 -17.58
CA ILE A 380 28.12 -4.96 -18.23
C ILE A 380 29.17 -4.59 -17.17
N MET A 381 28.76 -4.05 -16.02
CA MET A 381 29.65 -3.74 -14.90
C MET A 381 30.42 -4.98 -14.44
N CYS A 382 29.76 -6.15 -14.33
CA CYS A 382 30.44 -7.40 -13.99
C CYS A 382 31.55 -7.77 -14.99
N LEU A 383 31.33 -7.55 -16.29
CA LEU A 383 32.32 -7.87 -17.32
C LEU A 383 33.50 -6.91 -17.28
N ILE A 384 33.25 -5.61 -17.03
CA ILE A 384 34.29 -4.60 -16.85
C ILE A 384 35.18 -4.93 -15.65
N GLU A 385 34.58 -5.28 -14.50
CA GLU A 385 35.32 -5.70 -13.30
C GLU A 385 36.16 -6.97 -13.53
N GLN A 386 35.74 -7.82 -14.45
CA GLN A 386 36.47 -9.02 -14.87
C GLN A 386 37.46 -8.76 -16.01
N GLN A 387 37.68 -7.51 -16.41
CA GLN A 387 38.54 -7.09 -17.52
C GLN A 387 38.17 -7.70 -18.89
N LYS A 388 36.92 -8.15 -19.04
CA LYS A 388 36.37 -8.71 -20.28
C LYS A 388 35.76 -7.60 -21.13
N ASN A 389 36.58 -6.63 -21.53
CA ASN A 389 36.13 -5.39 -22.18
C ASN A 389 35.45 -5.65 -23.53
N ASP A 390 35.90 -6.63 -24.31
CA ASP A 390 35.28 -6.99 -25.59
C ASP A 390 33.87 -7.56 -25.38
N GLU A 391 33.71 -8.52 -24.46
CA GLU A 391 32.39 -9.04 -24.09
C GLU A 391 31.48 -7.92 -23.54
N ALA A 392 32.05 -6.98 -22.77
CA ALA A 392 31.32 -5.83 -22.25
C ALA A 392 30.83 -4.91 -23.37
N TYR A 393 31.64 -4.68 -24.41
CA TYR A 393 31.28 -3.90 -25.60
C TYR A 393 30.11 -4.54 -26.35
N ASP A 394 30.13 -5.86 -26.54
CA ASP A 394 29.02 -6.59 -27.17
C ASP A 394 27.72 -6.48 -26.37
N LYS A 395 27.79 -6.59 -25.03
CA LYS A 395 26.62 -6.40 -24.17
C LYS A 395 26.12 -4.96 -24.18
N TYR A 396 27.02 -3.98 -24.21
CA TYR A 396 26.67 -2.57 -24.39
C TYR A 396 25.96 -2.34 -25.74
N TYR A 397 26.45 -2.90 -26.84
CA TYR A 397 25.83 -2.75 -28.16
C TYR A 397 24.40 -3.29 -28.17
N ASN A 398 24.19 -4.46 -27.55
CA ASN A 398 22.86 -5.04 -27.37
C ASN A 398 21.92 -4.15 -26.53
N LEU A 399 22.42 -3.58 -25.44
CA LEU A 399 21.68 -2.62 -24.61
C LEU A 399 21.32 -1.36 -25.41
N ASN A 400 22.26 -0.80 -26.16
CA ASN A 400 22.00 0.39 -26.98
C ASN A 400 20.93 0.12 -28.05
N ARG A 401 20.98 -1.03 -28.73
CA ARG A 401 19.95 -1.45 -29.70
C ARG A 401 18.57 -1.60 -29.06
N LEU A 402 18.49 -2.17 -27.86
CA LEU A 402 17.25 -2.28 -27.11
C LEU A 402 16.66 -0.89 -26.81
N ILE A 403 17.52 0.03 -26.37
CA ILE A 403 17.13 1.39 -26.02
C ILE A 403 16.65 2.18 -27.25
N THR A 404 17.27 1.99 -28.42
CA THR A 404 16.76 2.53 -29.68
C THR A 404 15.34 2.03 -29.97
N ARG A 405 15.08 0.73 -29.84
CA ARG A 405 13.73 0.16 -30.06
C ARG A 405 12.68 0.77 -29.13
N TYR A 406 13.04 1.07 -27.88
CA TYR A 406 12.12 1.72 -26.95
C TYR A 406 11.81 3.16 -27.36
N LYS A 407 12.82 3.92 -27.80
CA LYS A 407 12.61 5.27 -28.34
C LYS A 407 11.70 5.24 -29.56
N ASP A 408 11.92 4.28 -30.47
CA ASP A 408 11.11 4.10 -31.68
C ASP A 408 9.65 3.73 -31.34
N ALA A 409 9.44 3.01 -30.25
CA ALA A 409 8.11 2.69 -29.70
C ALA A 409 7.46 3.86 -28.91
N GLY A 410 8.10 5.03 -28.85
CA GLY A 410 7.61 6.21 -28.15
C GLY A 410 7.80 6.16 -26.62
N GLU A 411 8.58 5.21 -26.10
CA GLU A 411 8.83 5.11 -24.66
C GLU A 411 9.81 6.20 -24.21
N GLN A 412 9.45 6.93 -23.15
CA GLN A 412 10.31 7.94 -22.54
C GLN A 412 11.33 7.26 -21.62
N LEU A 413 12.62 7.48 -21.91
CA LEU A 413 13.71 7.00 -21.08
C LEU A 413 14.03 8.01 -19.99
N ASN A 414 14.40 7.49 -18.82
CA ASN A 414 15.00 8.30 -17.77
C ASN A 414 16.25 9.02 -18.34
N PRO A 415 16.36 10.36 -18.22
CA PRO A 415 17.54 11.12 -18.63
C PRO A 415 18.86 10.57 -18.09
N ARG A 416 18.88 10.05 -16.84
CA ARG A 416 20.05 9.42 -16.23
C ARG A 416 20.51 8.19 -17.02
N ASN A 417 19.59 7.35 -17.51
CA ASN A 417 19.93 6.16 -18.30
C ASN A 417 20.68 6.53 -19.60
N ASN A 418 20.31 7.64 -20.25
CA ASN A 418 21.03 8.11 -21.43
C ASN A 418 22.47 8.57 -21.10
N LEU A 419 22.70 9.14 -19.92
CA LEU A 419 24.04 9.54 -19.47
C LEU A 419 24.90 8.30 -19.15
N ILE A 420 24.32 7.29 -18.48
CA ILE A 420 24.98 6.01 -18.21
C ILE A 420 25.44 5.36 -19.53
N LEU A 421 24.57 5.31 -20.55
CA LEU A 421 24.92 4.78 -21.86
C LEU A 421 26.09 5.54 -22.52
N GLN A 422 26.09 6.87 -22.44
CA GLN A 422 27.16 7.68 -23.02
C GLN A 422 28.51 7.45 -22.32
N LEU A 423 28.50 7.33 -20.99
CA LEU A 423 29.69 7.02 -20.19
C LEU A 423 30.24 5.63 -20.55
N LEU A 424 29.37 4.61 -20.58
CA LEU A 424 29.74 3.25 -20.98
C LEU A 424 30.30 3.19 -22.41
N LYS A 425 29.66 3.87 -23.37
CA LYS A 425 30.13 3.94 -24.76
C LYS A 425 31.56 4.46 -24.82
N ARG A 426 31.81 5.62 -24.20
CA ARG A 426 33.12 6.28 -24.24
C ARG A 426 34.20 5.46 -23.55
N TRP A 427 33.86 4.80 -22.44
CA TRP A 427 34.78 3.90 -21.75
C TRP A 427 35.20 2.72 -22.63
N LEU A 428 34.21 2.00 -23.18
CA LEU A 428 34.46 0.77 -23.93
C LEU A 428 35.10 1.06 -25.30
N SER A 429 34.77 2.18 -25.96
CA SER A 429 35.42 2.61 -27.21
C SER A 429 36.92 2.95 -27.06
N HIS A 430 37.42 3.07 -25.83
CA HIS A 430 38.84 3.29 -25.55
C HIS A 430 39.49 2.06 -24.90
N GLY A 431 38.90 0.87 -25.05
CA GLY A 431 39.44 -0.38 -24.51
C GLY A 431 39.55 -0.39 -22.98
N GLY A 432 38.81 0.47 -22.28
CA GLY A 432 38.92 0.63 -20.82
C GLY A 432 40.16 1.38 -20.35
N ASN A 433 40.81 2.17 -21.21
CA ASN A 433 41.96 2.98 -20.82
C ASN A 433 41.56 4.17 -19.93
N LYS A 434 41.96 4.10 -18.64
CA LYS A 434 41.62 5.06 -17.58
C LYS A 434 42.01 6.50 -17.90
N SER A 435 43.23 6.73 -18.41
CA SER A 435 43.75 8.09 -18.63
C SER A 435 43.00 8.84 -19.73
N LEU A 436 42.68 8.14 -20.83
CA LEU A 436 41.88 8.66 -21.95
C LEU A 436 40.41 8.86 -21.57
N ALA A 437 39.84 7.96 -20.75
CA ALA A 437 38.48 8.08 -20.26
C ALA A 437 38.32 9.29 -19.32
N LYS A 438 39.26 9.52 -18.41
CA LYS A 438 39.22 10.61 -17.42
C LYS A 438 39.24 12.00 -18.07
N MET A 439 40.08 12.21 -19.08
CA MET A 439 40.16 13.50 -19.78
C MET A 439 38.91 13.83 -20.62
N LYS A 440 38.26 12.82 -21.20
CA LYS A 440 37.15 13.01 -22.17
C LYS A 440 35.74 12.94 -21.57
N GLN A 441 35.61 12.70 -20.26
CA GLN A 441 34.31 12.42 -19.63
C GLN A 441 33.93 13.34 -18.46
N SER A 442 34.79 14.28 -18.05
CA SER A 442 34.55 15.21 -16.92
C SER A 442 33.17 15.87 -16.97
N GLY A 443 32.81 16.49 -18.10
CA GLY A 443 31.50 17.16 -18.25
C GLY A 443 30.28 16.22 -18.24
N LEU A 444 30.45 14.91 -18.49
CA LEU A 444 29.35 13.94 -18.35
C LEU A 444 29.20 13.46 -16.90
N LEU A 445 30.31 13.31 -16.18
CA LEU A 445 30.32 12.95 -14.75
C LEU A 445 29.69 14.05 -13.88
N GLU A 446 29.92 15.31 -14.22
CA GLU A 446 29.22 16.41 -13.55
C GLU A 446 27.71 16.34 -13.84
N LYS A 447 27.31 16.21 -15.11
CA LYS A 447 25.89 16.17 -15.52
C LYS A 447 25.09 15.03 -14.89
N ILE A 448 25.70 13.85 -14.71
CA ILE A 448 24.99 12.69 -14.13
C ILE A 448 24.75 12.85 -12.62
N SER A 449 25.47 13.76 -11.95
CA SER A 449 25.28 14.05 -10.53
C SER A 449 24.27 15.17 -10.25
N GLN A 450 23.82 15.90 -11.29
CA GLN A 450 23.02 17.12 -11.14
C GLN A 450 21.50 16.88 -11.22
N ASN A 451 20.76 17.58 -10.35
CA ASN A 451 19.30 17.74 -10.41
C ASN A 451 18.57 16.41 -10.67
N LYS A 452 17.69 16.41 -11.68
CA LYS A 452 16.88 15.29 -12.18
C LYS A 452 17.67 14.06 -12.68
N ASN A 453 19.00 14.14 -12.76
CA ASN A 453 19.84 13.00 -13.15
C ASN A 453 20.49 12.31 -11.95
N ARG A 454 20.33 12.84 -10.73
CA ARG A 454 20.92 12.26 -9.53
C ARG A 454 20.41 10.83 -9.32
N TRP A 455 21.26 10.00 -8.73
CA TRP A 455 20.90 8.66 -8.32
C TRP A 455 19.74 8.69 -7.32
N ASP A 456 18.76 7.81 -7.52
CA ASP A 456 17.68 7.59 -6.56
C ASP A 456 17.91 6.25 -5.84
N PRO A 457 18.27 6.26 -4.54
CA PRO A 457 18.53 5.04 -3.77
C PRO A 457 17.29 4.15 -3.58
N LEU A 458 16.09 4.64 -3.91
CA LEU A 458 14.86 3.84 -3.91
C LEU A 458 14.48 3.31 -5.31
N GLY A 459 15.21 3.74 -6.34
CA GLY A 459 14.97 3.38 -7.73
C GLY A 459 15.39 1.95 -8.09
N SER A 460 15.36 1.67 -9.40
CA SER A 460 15.82 0.39 -9.97
C SER A 460 17.33 0.32 -10.14
N GLU A 461 18.04 1.44 -10.05
CA GLU A 461 19.50 1.49 -9.98
C GLU A 461 19.92 1.29 -8.53
N ILE A 462 20.24 0.05 -8.16
CA ILE A 462 20.54 -0.30 -6.75
C ILE A 462 21.94 0.15 -6.35
N ILE A 463 22.92 0.02 -7.24
CA ILE A 463 24.28 0.51 -7.04
C ILE A 463 24.39 1.83 -7.78
N ASP A 464 24.84 2.90 -7.11
CA ASP A 464 25.07 4.18 -7.78
C ASP A 464 26.15 4.01 -8.86
N PHE A 465 25.72 4.01 -10.12
CA PHE A 465 26.59 3.86 -11.26
C PHE A 465 27.64 4.96 -11.30
N HIS A 466 27.28 6.18 -10.91
CA HIS A 466 28.19 7.31 -10.97
C HIS A 466 29.36 7.13 -9.99
N ASP A 467 29.06 6.74 -8.75
CA ASP A 467 30.10 6.50 -7.74
C ASP A 467 30.94 5.27 -8.09
N TRP A 468 30.33 4.19 -8.59
CA TRP A 468 31.07 3.04 -9.08
C TRP A 468 31.99 3.41 -10.25
N PHE A 469 31.48 4.13 -11.24
CA PHE A 469 32.22 4.47 -12.45
C PHE A 469 33.38 5.41 -12.17
N LYS A 470 33.23 6.33 -11.20
CA LYS A 470 34.33 7.17 -10.70
C LYS A 470 35.50 6.34 -10.17
N ASN A 471 35.26 5.20 -9.54
CA ASN A 471 36.30 4.30 -9.04
C ASN A 471 36.99 3.50 -10.17
N GLN A 472 36.40 3.47 -11.37
CA GLN A 472 37.02 2.84 -12.54
C GLN A 472 38.00 3.78 -13.24
N LEU A 473 37.77 5.09 -13.20
CA LEU A 473 38.64 6.15 -13.73
C LEU A 473 39.91 6.32 -12.89
#